data_AF-A0A067H0A8-F1
#
_entry.id   AF-A0A067H0A8-F1
#
_cell.length_a   1.000
_cell.length_b   1.000
_cell.length_c   1.000
_cell.angle_alpha   90.00
_cell.angle_beta   90.00
_cell.angle_gamma   90.00
#
_symmetry.space_group_name_H-M   'P 1'
#
loop_
_entity.id
_entity.type
_entity.pdbx_description
1 polymer ?
#
loop_
_entity_poly.entity_id
_entity_poly.type
_entity_poly.pdbx_seq_one_letter_code
_entity_poly.pdbx_strand_id
1 'polypeptide(L)'
;MFGDRGETPSRSELLSMVKKHSNLLGKTLVEEQDAVDVEMDSRFWHDVFDLYFIRGKESRGRQDDDLLFFVRKVLDDLLGKNLSEVHWRRSFYLNMIAHTAFSVTVAICSHQELRNHQAGTDTPLSPIYKVVKTVYASPSRVNFQLDSKKEVETKPAYPDICFAVDDFDSTFDAV
;
A
#
# COMPACT_ATOMS: atom_id res chain seq x y z
N MET A 1 -13.90 -4.73 -22.89
CA MET A 1 -13.69 -6.14 -23.28
C MET A 1 -12.24 -6.52 -22.97
N PHE A 2 -11.98 -6.92 -21.72
CA PHE A 2 -10.71 -7.58 -21.36
C PHE A 2 -10.85 -9.06 -21.70
N GLY A 3 -9.89 -9.58 -22.47
CA GLY A 3 -10.04 -10.77 -23.30
C GLY A 3 -10.24 -12.09 -22.56
N ASP A 4 -10.83 -13.01 -23.31
CA ASP A 4 -11.03 -14.43 -23.07
C ASP A 4 -9.71 -15.22 -23.03
N ARG A 5 -8.91 -15.05 -21.97
CA ARG A 5 -7.75 -15.90 -21.69
C ARG A 5 -7.56 -16.04 -20.18
N GLY A 6 -7.72 -17.26 -19.67
CA GLY A 6 -7.87 -17.61 -18.25
C GLY A 6 -6.64 -17.45 -17.35
N GLU A 7 -5.74 -16.51 -17.64
CA GLU A 7 -4.58 -16.22 -16.80
C GLU A 7 -4.67 -14.81 -16.21
N THR A 8 -4.53 -14.72 -14.89
CA THR A 8 -4.57 -13.44 -14.18
C THR A 8 -3.30 -12.66 -14.42
N PRO A 9 -3.39 -11.36 -14.75
CA PRO A 9 -2.21 -10.55 -15.05
C PRO A 9 -1.25 -10.55 -13.87
N SER A 10 0.05 -10.54 -14.16
CA SER A 10 1.10 -10.29 -13.18
C SER A 10 0.98 -8.86 -12.63
N ARG A 11 1.66 -8.60 -11.51
CA ARG A 11 1.65 -7.27 -10.89
C ARG A 11 2.25 -6.20 -11.81
N SER A 12 3.31 -6.51 -12.55
CA SER A 12 3.95 -5.59 -13.50
C SER A 12 3.03 -5.27 -14.68
N GLU A 13 2.30 -6.27 -15.21
CA GLU A 13 1.30 -6.07 -16.25
C GLU A 13 0.14 -5.20 -15.76
N LEU A 14 -0.36 -5.48 -14.56
CA LEU A 14 -1.40 -4.67 -13.92
C LEU A 14 -0.97 -3.20 -13.77
N LEU A 15 0.24 -2.96 -13.27
CA LEU A 15 0.79 -1.61 -13.14
C LEU A 15 1.01 -0.95 -14.51
N SER A 16 1.35 -1.71 -15.54
CA SER A 16 1.44 -1.21 -16.93
C SER A 16 0.07 -0.80 -17.47
N MET A 17 -0.98 -1.60 -17.21
CA MET A 17 -2.37 -1.26 -17.58
C MET A 17 -2.81 0.04 -16.90
N VAL A 18 -2.59 0.15 -15.59
CA VAL A 18 -2.88 1.36 -14.81
C VAL A 18 -2.08 2.56 -15.31
N LYS A 19 -0.79 2.36 -15.62
CA LYS A 19 0.06 3.43 -16.15
C LYS A 19 -0.38 3.93 -17.51
N LYS A 20 -0.81 3.04 -18.40
CA LYS A 20 -1.35 3.41 -19.73
C LYS A 20 -2.67 4.19 -19.62
N HIS A 21 -3.48 3.88 -18.60
CA HIS A 21 -4.75 4.56 -18.37
C HIS A 21 -4.57 5.90 -17.63
N SER A 22 -3.58 5.99 -16.73
CA SER A 22 -3.34 7.20 -15.95
C SER A 22 -2.49 8.21 -16.72
N ASN A 23 -3.14 9.23 -17.28
CA ASN A 23 -2.47 10.39 -17.89
C ASN A 23 -1.65 11.23 -16.88
N LEU A 24 -1.74 10.94 -15.58
CA LEU A 24 -1.24 11.78 -14.49
C LEU A 24 0.09 11.30 -13.87
N LEU A 25 0.55 10.09 -14.15
CA LEU A 25 1.80 9.58 -13.56
C LEU A 25 3.07 10.26 -14.10
N GLY A 26 2.93 11.21 -15.04
CA GLY A 26 4.03 11.98 -15.65
C GLY A 26 4.13 13.45 -15.21
N LYS A 27 3.23 13.96 -14.36
CA LYS A 27 3.25 15.36 -13.91
C LYS A 27 3.61 15.44 -12.43
N THR A 28 4.80 15.97 -12.14
CA THR A 28 5.39 16.08 -10.80
C THR A 28 4.88 17.28 -9.99
N LEU A 29 3.91 18.04 -10.51
CA LEU A 29 3.31 19.20 -9.85
C LEU A 29 1.85 18.92 -9.53
N VAL A 30 1.54 18.91 -8.24
CA VAL A 30 0.18 18.76 -7.70
C VAL A 30 -0.55 20.08 -7.89
N GLU A 31 -1.54 20.12 -8.79
CA GLU A 31 -2.52 21.21 -8.85
C GLU A 31 -3.87 20.65 -8.38
N GLU A 32 -4.59 21.39 -7.53
CA GLU A 32 -5.88 20.99 -6.93
C GLU A 32 -7.00 20.65 -7.95
N GLN A 33 -6.76 20.95 -9.22
CA GLN A 33 -7.63 20.55 -10.34
C GLN A 33 -7.62 19.03 -10.63
N ASP A 34 -6.67 18.28 -10.05
CA ASP A 34 -6.46 16.83 -10.22
C ASP A 34 -7.61 15.94 -9.68
N ALA A 35 -8.58 16.51 -8.96
CA ALA A 35 -9.73 15.77 -8.45
C ALA A 35 -10.78 15.44 -9.53
N VAL A 36 -10.85 16.25 -10.59
CA VAL A 36 -11.98 16.22 -11.55
C VAL A 36 -11.73 15.27 -12.73
N ASP A 37 -10.48 15.13 -13.16
CA ASP A 37 -10.08 14.28 -14.31
C ASP A 37 -9.85 12.81 -13.94
N VAL A 38 -9.81 12.52 -12.64
CA VAL A 38 -9.55 11.20 -12.03
C VAL A 38 -10.82 10.39 -11.78
N GLU A 39 -11.97 11.05 -11.81
CA GLU A 39 -13.28 10.39 -11.76
C GLU A 39 -13.58 9.65 -13.08
N MET A 40 -12.81 9.94 -14.14
CA MET A 40 -12.89 9.21 -15.40
C MET A 40 -12.53 7.73 -15.22
N ASP A 41 -13.59 6.95 -15.36
CA ASP A 41 -13.70 5.49 -15.48
C ASP A 41 -13.66 4.68 -14.18
N SER A 42 -14.63 4.97 -13.31
CA SER A 42 -15.05 4.08 -12.21
C SER A 42 -15.19 2.61 -12.66
N ARG A 43 -15.64 2.35 -13.92
CA ARG A 43 -15.75 0.99 -14.46
C ARG A 43 -14.39 0.38 -14.75
N PHE A 44 -13.45 1.11 -15.35
CA PHE A 44 -12.07 0.63 -15.50
C PHE A 44 -11.49 0.20 -14.15
N TRP A 45 -11.58 1.04 -13.12
CA TRP A 45 -11.02 0.70 -11.81
C TRP A 45 -11.70 -0.49 -11.17
N HIS A 46 -13.03 -0.58 -11.30
CA HIS A 46 -13.78 -1.75 -10.89
C HIS A 46 -13.34 -3.02 -11.63
N ASP A 47 -13.25 -2.97 -12.95
CA ASP A 47 -12.90 -4.13 -13.80
C ASP A 47 -11.47 -4.62 -13.52
N VAL A 48 -10.54 -3.68 -13.34
CA VAL A 48 -9.15 -4.01 -12.98
C VAL A 48 -9.06 -4.57 -11.56
N PHE A 49 -9.86 -4.05 -10.62
CA PHE A 49 -9.97 -4.58 -9.27
C PHE A 49 -10.51 -6.00 -9.26
N ASP A 50 -11.64 -6.23 -9.93
CA ASP A 50 -12.30 -7.53 -10.07
C ASP A 50 -11.37 -8.56 -10.71
N LEU A 51 -10.73 -8.18 -11.83
CA LEU A 51 -9.81 -9.06 -12.56
C LEU A 51 -8.65 -9.54 -11.69
N TYR A 52 -8.05 -8.68 -10.86
CA TYR A 52 -6.84 -9.01 -10.12
C TYR A 52 -7.10 -9.55 -8.71
N PHE A 53 -7.99 -8.92 -7.95
CA PHE A 53 -8.20 -9.21 -6.53
C PHE A 53 -9.35 -10.19 -6.27
N ILE A 54 -10.32 -10.30 -7.18
CA ILE A 54 -11.48 -11.19 -7.01
C ILE A 54 -11.26 -12.44 -7.88
N ARG A 55 -11.38 -12.30 -9.20
CA ARG A 55 -11.20 -13.39 -10.17
C ARG A 55 -9.77 -13.91 -10.20
N GLY A 56 -8.82 -13.04 -9.89
CA GLY A 56 -7.41 -13.38 -9.89
C GLY A 56 -6.95 -14.27 -8.75
N LYS A 57 -7.74 -14.41 -7.69
CA LYS A 57 -7.45 -15.37 -6.61
C LYS A 57 -7.77 -16.79 -7.02
N GLU A 58 -8.93 -16.98 -7.66
CA GLU A 58 -9.41 -18.29 -8.11
C GLU A 58 -8.40 -18.98 -9.03
N SER A 59 -7.76 -18.22 -9.93
CA SER A 59 -6.77 -18.73 -10.87
C SER A 59 -5.40 -19.05 -10.24
N ARG A 60 -5.03 -18.36 -9.15
CA ARG A 60 -3.72 -18.53 -8.47
C ARG A 60 -3.73 -19.65 -7.43
N GLY A 61 -4.87 -20.29 -7.21
CA GLY A 61 -5.02 -21.37 -6.23
C GLY A 61 -4.74 -20.93 -4.78
N ARG A 62 -4.81 -19.63 -4.49
CA ARG A 62 -4.66 -19.11 -3.13
C ARG A 62 -5.94 -19.45 -2.37
N GLN A 63 -5.81 -20.30 -1.35
CA GLN A 63 -6.92 -20.62 -0.42
C GLN A 63 -6.91 -19.72 0.81
N ASP A 64 -6.02 -18.73 0.87
CA ASP A 64 -5.96 -17.79 1.99
C ASP A 64 -7.15 -16.81 1.93
N ASP A 65 -7.79 -16.59 3.08
CA ASP A 65 -8.82 -15.57 3.27
C ASP A 65 -8.20 -14.16 3.18
N ASP A 66 -7.87 -13.66 1.98
CA ASP A 66 -7.36 -12.27 1.91
C ASP A 66 -8.49 -11.25 2.11
N LEU A 67 -8.30 -10.40 3.11
CA LEU A 67 -9.12 -9.23 3.37
C LEU A 67 -9.05 -8.24 2.19
N LEU A 68 -10.23 -7.84 1.69
CA LEU A 68 -10.36 -6.79 0.68
C LEU A 68 -10.86 -5.50 1.31
N PHE A 69 -10.20 -4.39 0.97
CA PHE A 69 -10.51 -3.07 1.53
C PHE A 69 -11.28 -2.20 0.54
N PHE A 70 -12.41 -1.64 0.96
CA PHE A 70 -13.23 -0.77 0.11
C PHE A 70 -13.28 0.64 0.69
N VAL A 71 -12.86 1.63 -0.10
CA VAL A 71 -12.94 3.04 0.27
C VAL A 71 -14.29 3.57 -0.16
N ARG A 72 -15.03 4.19 0.76
CA ARG A 72 -16.33 4.81 0.48
C ARG A 72 -16.14 6.23 -0.05
N LYS A 73 -16.92 6.62 -1.07
CA LYS A 73 -17.06 8.03 -1.43
C LYS A 73 -17.89 8.72 -0.33
N VAL A 74 -17.31 9.69 0.36
CA VAL A 74 -18.08 10.62 1.20
C VAL A 74 -18.55 11.70 0.25
N LEU A 75 -19.71 11.49 -0.37
CA LEU A 75 -20.38 12.58 -1.09
C LEU A 75 -20.89 13.53 -0.01
N ASP A 76 -20.41 14.77 -0.02
CA ASP A 76 -20.79 15.80 0.95
C ASP A 76 -22.31 15.76 1.21
N ASP A 77 -22.71 15.96 2.47
CA ASP A 77 -24.08 15.91 2.99
C ASP A 77 -25.11 16.79 2.23
N LEU A 78 -24.70 17.50 1.18
CA LEU A 78 -25.49 18.39 0.34
C LEU A 78 -26.56 17.71 -0.51
N LEU A 79 -26.47 16.40 -0.79
CA LEU A 79 -27.44 15.71 -1.65
C LEU A 79 -28.45 14.83 -0.89
N GLY A 80 -28.34 14.68 0.43
CA GLY A 80 -29.30 13.95 1.27
C GLY A 80 -29.58 12.50 0.82
N LYS A 81 -28.75 11.96 -0.07
CA LYS A 81 -28.85 10.62 -0.64
C LYS A 81 -27.60 9.88 -0.24
N ASN A 82 -27.74 8.98 0.74
CA ASN A 82 -26.74 7.99 1.11
C ASN A 82 -26.56 6.99 -0.06
N LEU A 83 -25.91 7.44 -1.14
CA LEU A 83 -25.36 6.53 -2.14
C LEU A 83 -24.00 6.13 -1.62
N SER A 84 -23.96 4.98 -0.95
CA SER A 84 -22.76 4.30 -0.48
C SER A 84 -21.92 3.79 -1.65
N GLU A 85 -21.47 4.68 -2.52
CA GLU A 85 -20.69 4.33 -3.69
C GLU A 85 -19.24 4.05 -3.29
N VAL A 86 -18.68 2.97 -3.84
CA VAL A 86 -17.28 2.60 -3.64
C VAL A 86 -16.39 3.48 -4.52
N HIS A 87 -15.36 4.04 -3.92
CA HIS A 87 -14.30 4.73 -4.65
C HIS A 87 -13.28 3.72 -5.20
N TRP A 88 -13.63 3.06 -6.30
CA TRP A 88 -12.86 1.94 -6.87
C TRP A 88 -11.36 2.22 -7.07
N ARG A 89 -10.98 3.42 -7.53
CA ARG A 89 -9.56 3.80 -7.63
C ARG A 89 -8.82 3.76 -6.30
N ARG A 90 -9.39 4.34 -5.24
CA ARG A 90 -8.79 4.37 -3.90
C ARG A 90 -8.76 2.96 -3.29
N SER A 91 -9.83 2.18 -3.49
CA SER A 91 -9.87 0.76 -3.12
C SER A 91 -8.76 -0.03 -3.82
N PHE A 92 -8.58 0.16 -5.13
CA PHE A 92 -7.53 -0.49 -5.90
C PHE A 92 -6.14 -0.20 -5.33
N TYR A 93 -5.78 1.08 -5.15
CA TYR A 93 -4.47 1.43 -4.60
C TYR A 93 -4.27 0.92 -3.17
N LEU A 94 -5.32 0.96 -2.34
CA LEU A 94 -5.26 0.45 -0.98
C LEU A 94 -4.95 -1.05 -0.94
N ASN A 95 -5.65 -1.86 -1.74
CA ASN A 95 -5.40 -3.31 -1.79
C ASN A 95 -4.06 -3.61 -2.45
N MET A 96 -3.66 -2.81 -3.45
CA MET A 96 -2.34 -2.92 -4.05
C MET A 96 -1.23 -2.77 -3.01
N ILE A 97 -1.36 -1.85 -2.05
CA ILE A 97 -0.39 -1.66 -0.98
C ILE A 97 -0.55 -2.74 0.09
N ALA A 98 -1.75 -2.96 0.61
CA ALA A 98 -2.02 -3.92 1.68
C ALA A 98 -1.56 -5.35 1.33
N HIS A 99 -1.67 -5.76 0.06
CA HIS A 99 -1.27 -7.09 -0.41
C HIS A 99 0.16 -7.13 -0.96
N THR A 100 0.98 -6.14 -0.63
CA THR A 100 2.42 -6.14 -0.93
C THR A 100 3.21 -6.47 0.32
N ALA A 101 4.13 -7.42 0.21
CA ALA A 101 5.14 -7.62 1.23
C ALA A 101 6.19 -6.50 1.11
N PHE A 102 6.39 -5.76 2.20
CA PHE A 102 7.45 -4.77 2.28
C PHE A 102 8.55 -5.29 3.19
N SER A 103 9.74 -4.71 3.08
CA SER A 103 10.82 -4.96 4.03
C SER A 103 11.28 -3.65 4.65
N VAL A 104 11.41 -3.67 5.98
CA VAL A 104 12.06 -2.59 6.72
C VAL A 104 13.49 -3.03 6.99
N THR A 105 14.42 -2.13 6.68
CA THR A 105 15.84 -2.32 6.97
C THR A 105 16.26 -1.32 8.03
N VAL A 106 16.78 -1.81 9.14
CA VAL A 106 17.46 -1.00 10.16
C VAL A 106 18.95 -1.25 10.02
N ALA A 107 19.71 -0.18 9.88
CA ALA A 107 21.16 -0.23 9.70
C ALA A 107 21.84 0.76 10.66
N ILE A 108 22.88 0.30 11.36
CA ILE A 108 23.76 1.15 12.17
C ILE A 108 25.05 1.34 11.37
N CYS A 109 25.39 2.58 11.07
CA CYS A 109 26.60 2.94 10.34
C CYS A 109 27.50 3.81 11.22
N SER A 110 28.81 3.81 10.99
CA SER A 110 29.69 4.75 11.68
C SER A 110 29.42 6.18 11.19
N HIS A 111 29.63 7.16 12.09
CA HIS A 111 29.49 8.57 11.73
C HIS A 111 30.43 8.98 10.58
N GLN A 112 31.62 8.37 10.51
CA GLN A 112 32.58 8.66 9.44
C GLN A 112 32.10 8.15 8.08
N GLU A 113 31.56 6.93 8.01
CA GLU A 113 31.01 6.37 6.76
C GLU A 113 29.81 7.18 6.25
N LEU A 114 28.93 7.63 7.15
CA LEU A 114 27.80 8.49 6.79
C LEU A 114 28.28 9.85 6.24
N ARG A 115 29.30 10.46 6.85
CA ARG A 115 29.89 11.72 6.35
C ARG A 115 30.59 11.55 5.01
N ASN A 116 31.29 10.44 4.80
CA ASN A 116 31.93 10.13 3.52
C ASN A 116 30.87 9.99 2.42
N HIS A 117 29.81 9.22 2.67
CA HIS A 117 28.70 9.05 1.72
C HIS A 117 27.99 10.38 1.39
N GLN A 118 27.81 11.26 2.38
CA GLN A 118 27.27 12.63 2.14
C GLN A 118 28.20 13.49 1.29
N ALA A 119 29.52 13.30 1.39
CA ALA A 119 30.52 14.02 0.60
C ALA A 119 30.65 13.53 -0.85
N GLY A 120 29.79 12.60 -1.29
CA GLY A 120 29.71 12.16 -2.69
C GLY A 120 30.75 11.12 -3.10
N THR A 121 31.46 10.50 -2.15
CA THR A 121 32.17 9.25 -2.45
C THR A 121 31.12 8.16 -2.61
N ASP A 122 30.94 7.66 -3.84
CA ASP A 122 30.01 6.60 -4.25
C ASP A 122 30.36 5.21 -3.67
N THR A 123 31.06 5.20 -2.54
CA THR A 123 31.36 4.01 -1.76
C THR A 123 30.08 3.53 -1.08
N PRO A 124 29.68 2.27 -1.27
CA PRO A 124 28.55 1.67 -0.57
C PRO A 124 28.73 1.82 0.94
N LEU A 125 27.65 2.20 1.64
CA LEU A 125 27.64 2.17 3.10
C LEU A 125 27.90 0.74 3.58
N SER A 126 28.86 0.56 4.47
CA SER A 126 29.12 -0.66 5.22
C SER A 126 28.52 -0.53 6.62
N PRO A 127 27.29 -1.01 6.86
CA PRO A 127 26.71 -0.93 8.20
C PRO A 127 27.49 -1.83 9.15
N ILE A 128 27.73 -1.32 10.36
CA ILE A 128 28.22 -2.08 11.52
C ILE A 128 27.20 -3.17 11.89
N TYR A 129 25.92 -2.83 11.77
CA TYR A 129 24.80 -3.74 12.00
C TYR A 129 23.74 -3.50 10.94
N LYS A 130 23.13 -4.57 10.45
CA LYS A 130 22.03 -4.51 9.48
C LYS A 130 21.04 -5.63 9.77
N VAL A 131 19.79 -5.25 9.98
CA VAL A 131 18.67 -6.17 10.09
C VAL A 131 17.62 -5.81 9.03
N VAL A 132 17.10 -6.83 8.36
CA VAL A 132 16.03 -6.69 7.37
C VAL A 132 14.89 -7.60 7.81
N LYS A 133 13.69 -7.03 7.95
CA LYS A 133 12.48 -7.77 8.33
C LYS A 133 11.37 -7.48 7.35
N THR A 134 10.61 -8.52 7.01
CA THR A 134 9.37 -8.37 6.25
C THR A 134 8.32 -7.75 7.14
N VAL A 135 7.63 -6.73 6.66
CA VAL A 135 6.53 -6.06 7.34
C VAL A 135 5.31 -6.03 6.42
N TYR A 136 4.13 -5.94 7.01
CA TYR A 136 2.87 -5.93 6.29
C TYR A 136 2.17 -4.58 6.48
N ALA A 137 1.66 -4.05 5.38
CA ALA A 137 0.87 -2.83 5.39
C ALA A 137 -0.50 -3.10 6.02
N SER A 138 -0.85 -2.32 7.03
CA SER A 138 -2.14 -2.35 7.71
C SER A 138 -2.87 -1.01 7.51
N PRO A 139 -4.14 -1.04 7.06
CA PRO A 139 -5.00 0.15 7.04
C PRO A 139 -5.58 0.48 8.43
N SER A 140 -5.23 -0.29 9.44
CA SER A 140 -5.57 -0.07 10.84
C SER A 140 -4.30 0.20 11.66
N ARG A 141 -4.41 1.07 12.65
CA ARG A 141 -3.36 1.33 13.63
C ARG A 141 -3.75 0.80 14.99
N VAL A 142 -2.76 0.28 15.70
CA VAL A 142 -2.84 -0.03 17.12
C VAL A 142 -1.94 0.96 17.85
N ASN A 143 -2.44 1.57 18.92
CA ASN A 143 -1.59 2.36 19.78
C ASN A 143 -0.79 1.40 20.65
N PHE A 144 0.53 1.49 20.62
CA PHE A 144 1.39 0.69 21.48
C PHE A 144 1.12 1.07 22.94
N GLN A 145 0.42 0.20 23.67
CA GLN A 145 0.22 0.33 25.10
C GLN A 145 1.15 -0.66 25.81
N LEU A 146 2.09 -0.11 26.58
CA LEU A 146 3.05 -0.88 27.37
C LEU A 146 2.36 -1.71 28.48
N ASP A 147 1.13 -1.36 28.84
CA ASP A 147 0.34 -2.03 29.88
C ASP A 147 -0.49 -3.18 29.28
N SER A 148 -0.07 -4.40 29.58
CA SER A 148 -0.53 -5.70 29.03
C SER A 148 -1.98 -6.13 29.33
N LYS A 149 -2.91 -5.20 29.60
CA LYS A 149 -4.24 -5.53 30.15
C LYS A 149 -5.47 -5.06 29.37
N LYS A 150 -5.35 -4.59 28.13
CA LYS A 150 -6.52 -4.32 27.29
C LYS A 150 -6.36 -4.87 25.89
N GLU A 151 -7.44 -5.43 25.35
CA GLU A 151 -7.63 -5.56 23.90
C GLU A 151 -7.38 -4.18 23.28
N VAL A 152 -6.35 -4.10 22.44
CA VAL A 152 -5.97 -2.83 21.83
C VAL A 152 -7.00 -2.50 20.75
N GLU A 153 -7.79 -1.47 20.99
CA GLU A 153 -8.78 -0.98 20.02
C GLU A 153 -8.07 -0.61 18.71
N THR A 154 -8.29 -1.40 17.66
CA THR A 154 -7.79 -1.11 16.32
C THR A 154 -8.54 0.08 15.75
N LYS A 155 -7.83 1.17 15.48
CA LYS A 155 -8.42 2.37 14.86
C LYS A 155 -8.14 2.37 13.36
N PRO A 156 -9.12 2.73 12.51
CA PRO A 156 -8.86 2.98 11.10
C PRO A 156 -7.77 4.04 10.94
N ALA A 157 -6.77 3.76 10.10
CA ALA A 157 -5.67 4.68 9.83
C ALA A 157 -5.79 5.39 8.48
N TYR A 158 -6.61 4.88 7.57
CA TYR A 158 -6.80 5.44 6.22
C TYR A 158 -7.14 6.94 6.26
N PRO A 159 -6.47 7.80 5.46
CA PRO A 159 -5.60 7.48 4.31
C PRO A 159 -4.16 7.09 4.66
N ASP A 160 -3.76 7.12 5.93
CA ASP A 160 -2.45 6.65 6.34
C ASP A 160 -2.38 5.12 6.26
N ILE A 161 -1.19 4.60 5.91
CA ILE A 161 -0.89 3.16 5.91
C ILE A 161 0.22 2.92 6.93
N CYS A 162 -0.07 2.07 7.90
CA CYS A 162 0.86 1.71 8.96
C CYS A 162 1.56 0.39 8.63
N PHE A 163 2.83 0.25 9.04
CA PHE A 163 3.55 -1.01 8.97
C PHE A 163 3.67 -1.57 10.38
N ALA A 164 3.05 -2.73 10.62
CA ALA A 164 3.19 -3.40 11.90
C ALA A 164 4.59 -4.03 11.99
N VAL A 165 5.23 -3.85 13.15
CA VAL A 165 6.47 -4.53 13.52
C VAL A 165 6.12 -5.36 14.75
N ASP A 166 6.00 -6.67 14.57
CA ASP A 166 5.48 -7.58 15.60
C ASP A 166 6.40 -7.70 16.81
N ASP A 167 7.69 -7.45 16.64
CA ASP A 167 8.70 -7.74 17.66
C ASP A 167 9.79 -6.67 17.65
N PHE A 168 9.53 -5.58 18.37
CA PHE A 168 10.52 -4.54 18.59
C PHE A 168 11.68 -5.07 19.44
N ASP A 169 11.38 -5.86 20.49
CA ASP A 169 12.39 -6.38 21.42
C ASP A 169 13.35 -7.33 20.70
N SER A 170 12.90 -8.35 19.94
CA SER A 170 13.87 -9.19 19.20
C SER A 170 14.60 -8.49 18.06
N THR A 171 14.13 -7.32 17.63
CA THR A 171 14.82 -6.49 16.63
C THR A 171 16.01 -5.73 17.23
N PHE A 172 16.01 -5.49 18.55
CA PHE A 172 17.05 -4.72 19.26
C PHE A 172 17.75 -5.46 20.41
N ASP A 173 17.26 -6.63 20.85
CA ASP A 173 17.83 -7.46 21.94
C ASP A 173 19.21 -8.04 21.63
N ALA A 174 19.68 -7.93 20.38
CA ALA A 174 21.01 -8.36 19.98
C ALA A 174 22.10 -7.28 20.15
N VAL A 175 21.81 -6.18 20.88
CA VAL A 175 22.75 -5.10 21.18
C VAL A 175 23.24 -5.16 22.62
#